data_AF-A0A399NNU8-F1
#
_entry.id   AF-A0A399NNU8-F1
#
_cell.length_a   1.000
_cell.length_b   1.000
_cell.length_c   1.000
_cell.angle_alpha   90.00
_cell.angle_beta   90.00
_cell.angle_gamma   90.00
#
_symmetry.space_group_name_H-M   'P 1'
#
loop_
_entity.id
_entity.type
_entity.pdbx_description
1 polymer ?
#
loop_
_entity_poly.entity_id
_entity_poly.type
_entity_poly.pdbx_seq_one_letter_code
_entity_poly.pdbx_strand_id
1 'polypeptide(L)'
;ALATPNLAEARAFSGLAGRDVSAAADAARLLQERWGVTTVAVTMSERGALLVSAPASGAAGGSMPVVVPAPLVATGDPCGAGDRLAATALA
;
A
#
# COMPACT_ATOMS: atom_id res chain seq x y z
N ALA A 1 13.48 0.09 -1.89
CA ALA A 1 12.82 -1.19 -1.61
C ALA A 1 11.31 -0.98 -1.46
N LEU A 2 10.50 -1.93 -1.91
CA LEU A 2 9.03 -1.88 -1.87
C LEU A 2 8.50 -2.97 -0.93
N ALA A 3 7.50 -2.65 -0.11
CA ALA A 3 6.70 -3.63 0.62
C ALA A 3 5.23 -3.56 0.17
N THR A 4 4.56 -4.70 0.04
CA THR A 4 3.19 -4.81 -0.52
C THR A 4 2.19 -5.48 0.43
N PRO A 5 2.03 -5.03 1.70
CA PRO A 5 1.08 -5.66 2.61
C PRO A 5 -0.36 -5.44 2.11
N ASN A 6 -1.27 -6.36 2.44
CA ASN A 6 -2.70 -6.04 2.38
C ASN A 6 -3.14 -5.19 3.59
N LEU A 7 -4.35 -4.64 3.55
CA LEU A 7 -4.87 -3.78 4.62
C LEU A 7 -4.90 -4.49 5.99
N ALA A 8 -5.16 -5.79 6.06
CA ALA A 8 -5.18 -6.53 7.31
C ALA A 8 -3.77 -6.67 7.90
N GLU A 9 -2.80 -7.03 7.07
CA GLU A 9 -1.38 -7.09 7.42
C GLU A 9 -0.85 -5.72 7.84
N ALA A 10 -1.15 -4.67 7.08
CA ALA A 10 -0.72 -3.32 7.39
C ALA A 10 -1.21 -2.88 8.77
N ARG A 11 -2.45 -3.20 9.14
CA ARG A 11 -3.01 -2.97 10.47
C ARG A 11 -2.32 -3.80 11.54
N ALA A 12 -2.12 -5.09 11.29
CA ALA A 12 -1.47 -5.99 12.23
C ALA A 12 -0.02 -5.54 12.54
N PHE A 13 0.75 -5.16 11.51
CA PHE A 13 2.13 -4.73 11.69
C PHE A 13 2.26 -3.31 12.25
N SER A 14 1.37 -2.39 11.86
CA SER A 14 1.41 -1.01 12.37
C SER A 14 0.88 -0.90 13.80
N GLY A 15 -0.09 -1.75 14.17
CA GLY A 15 -0.86 -1.62 15.41
C GLY A 15 -2.03 -0.63 15.31
N LEU A 16 -2.27 -0.05 14.12
CA LEU A 16 -3.33 0.94 13.91
C LEU A 16 -4.67 0.27 13.56
N ALA A 17 -5.76 0.91 14.02
CA ALA A 17 -7.12 0.51 13.74
C ALA A 17 -7.70 1.26 12.52
N GLY A 18 -8.88 0.85 12.04
CA GLY A 18 -9.56 1.45 10.90
C GLY A 18 -9.49 0.59 9.62
N ARG A 19 -10.36 0.88 8.66
CA ARG A 19 -10.43 0.15 7.37
C ARG A 19 -10.63 1.07 6.17
N ASP A 20 -10.56 2.37 6.37
CA ASP A 20 -10.67 3.36 5.30
C ASP A 20 -9.29 3.71 4.72
N VAL A 21 -9.30 4.58 3.71
CA VAL A 21 -8.10 5.02 3.00
C VAL A 21 -7.16 5.81 3.93
N SER A 22 -7.70 6.57 4.89
CA SER A 22 -6.88 7.32 5.85
C SER A 22 -6.10 6.39 6.76
N ALA A 23 -6.77 5.39 7.34
CA ALA A 23 -6.14 4.38 8.18
C ALA A 23 -5.08 3.58 7.41
N ALA A 24 -5.34 3.25 6.13
CA ALA A 24 -4.35 2.61 5.26
C ALA A 24 -3.12 3.51 5.04
N ALA A 25 -3.32 4.82 4.82
CA ALA A 25 -2.23 5.78 4.64
C ALA A 25 -1.37 5.93 5.90
N ASP A 26 -2.01 6.00 7.07
CA ASP A 26 -1.30 6.15 8.34
C ASP A 26 -0.50 4.89 8.70
N ALA A 27 -1.08 3.71 8.48
CA ALA A 27 -0.37 2.44 8.61
C ALA A 27 0.81 2.36 7.64
N ALA A 28 0.61 2.73 6.37
CA ALA A 28 1.67 2.70 5.36
C ALA A 28 2.84 3.62 5.69
N ARG A 29 2.58 4.86 6.16
CA ARG A 29 3.63 5.79 6.61
C ARG A 29 4.42 5.20 7.78
N LEU A 30 3.73 4.70 8.80
CA LEU A 30 4.40 4.11 9.96
C LEU A 30 5.26 2.90 9.59
N LEU A 31 4.77 2.04 8.69
CA LEU A 31 5.50 0.87 8.21
C LEU A 31 6.68 1.25 7.32
N GLN A 32 6.53 2.25 6.45
CA GLN A 32 7.61 2.77 5.63
C GLN A 32 8.79 3.22 6.52
N GLU A 33 8.49 4.04 7.52
CA GLU A 33 9.49 4.55 8.47
C GLU A 33 10.10 3.40 9.29
N ARG A 34 9.27 2.52 9.87
CA ARG A 34 9.73 1.43 10.74
C ARG A 34 10.59 0.40 10.00
N TRP A 35 10.25 0.11 8.75
CA TRP A 35 10.97 -0.89 7.94
C TRP A 35 12.10 -0.28 7.10
N GLY A 36 12.21 1.05 7.04
CA GLY A 36 13.24 1.73 6.26
C GLY A 36 13.13 1.47 4.75
N VAL A 37 11.91 1.21 4.25
CA VAL A 37 11.66 0.97 2.82
C VAL A 37 11.31 2.28 2.11
N THR A 38 11.56 2.35 0.80
CA THR A 38 11.28 3.58 0.03
C THR A 38 9.79 3.75 -0.23
N THR A 39 9.07 2.64 -0.39
CA THR A 39 7.64 2.66 -0.72
C THR A 39 6.91 1.51 -0.01
N VAL A 40 5.70 1.80 0.46
CA VAL A 40 4.73 0.80 0.91
C VAL A 40 3.49 0.91 0.04
N ALA A 41 3.08 -0.21 -0.57
CA ALA A 41 1.85 -0.31 -1.36
C ALA A 41 0.84 -1.20 -0.62
N VAL A 42 -0.15 -0.58 0.03
CA VAL A 42 -1.20 -1.30 0.75
C VAL A 42 -2.28 -1.74 -0.22
N THR A 43 -2.46 -3.05 -0.39
CA THR A 43 -3.57 -3.59 -1.19
C THR A 43 -4.88 -3.59 -0.38
N MET A 44 -5.98 -3.17 -0.99
CA MET A 44 -7.28 -2.91 -0.37
C MET A 44 -8.42 -3.63 -1.12
N SER A 45 -8.15 -4.84 -1.62
CA SER A 45 -9.09 -5.66 -2.38
C SER A 45 -9.73 -4.89 -3.55
N GLU A 46 -11.05 -4.87 -3.66
CA GLU A 46 -11.81 -4.18 -4.72
C GLU A 46 -11.59 -2.66 -4.78
N ARG A 47 -11.02 -2.08 -3.72
CA ARG A 47 -10.70 -0.65 -3.66
C ARG A 47 -9.35 -0.32 -4.30
N GLY A 48 -8.61 -1.33 -4.77
CA GLY A 48 -7.31 -1.16 -5.39
C GLY A 48 -6.18 -1.12 -4.38
N ALA A 49 -5.24 -0.20 -4.55
CA ALA A 49 -4.06 -0.07 -3.71
C ALA A 49 -3.79 1.39 -3.33
N LEU A 50 -3.16 1.59 -2.16
CA LEU A 50 -2.67 2.88 -1.71
C LEU A 50 -1.15 2.84 -1.63
N LEU A 51 -0.48 3.81 -2.24
CA LEU A 51 0.98 3.92 -2.25
C LEU A 51 1.42 5.10 -1.38
N VAL A 52 2.38 4.84 -0.51
CA VAL A 52 3.13 5.86 0.24
C VAL A 52 4.60 5.70 -0.10
N SER A 53 5.20 6.75 -0.64
CA SER A 53 6.62 6.79 -1.02
C SER A 53 7.38 7.79 -0.15
N ALA A 54 8.68 7.60 0.00
CA ALA A 54 9.53 8.57 0.67
C ALA A 54 9.49 9.87 -0.14
N PRO A 55 9.60 11.05 0.50
CA PRO A 55 9.72 12.30 -0.24
C PRO A 55 10.92 12.22 -1.19
N ALA A 56 10.77 12.77 -2.40
CA ALA A 56 11.90 12.95 -3.29
C ALA A 56 12.92 13.88 -2.62
N SER A 57 14.20 13.56 -2.71
CA SER A 57 15.29 14.36 -2.12
C SER A 57 15.12 15.84 -2.52
N GLY A 58 14.98 16.72 -1.53
CA GLY A 58 14.84 18.17 -1.74
C GLY A 58 13.41 18.69 -1.83
N ALA A 59 12.38 17.84 -1.80
CA ALA A 59 11.00 18.29 -1.69
C ALA A 59 10.68 18.65 -0.23
N ALA A 60 10.43 19.93 0.04
CA ALA A 60 9.92 20.38 1.32
C ALA A 60 8.44 19.96 1.45
N GLY A 61 8.20 18.81 2.05
CA GLY A 61 6.87 18.23 2.27
C GLY A 61 6.87 16.71 2.11
N GLY A 62 6.16 16.00 2.99
CA GLY A 62 6.00 14.55 2.88
C GLY A 62 5.31 14.15 1.57
N SER A 63 5.58 12.94 1.08
CA SER A 63 4.88 12.43 -0.11
C SER A 63 3.40 12.23 0.18
N MET A 64 2.54 12.74 -0.71
CA MET A 64 1.10 12.52 -0.61
C MET A 64 0.77 11.07 -0.99
N PRO A 65 -0.06 10.36 -0.20
CA PRO A 65 -0.51 9.03 -0.57
C PRO A 65 -1.25 9.05 -1.91
N VAL A 66 -0.99 8.05 -2.75
CA VAL A 66 -1.66 7.89 -4.04
C VAL A 66 -2.57 6.68 -3.98
N VAL A 67 -3.85 6.87 -4.29
CA VAL A 67 -4.80 5.75 -4.46
C VAL A 67 -4.83 5.34 -5.92
N VAL A 68 -4.62 4.06 -6.18
CA VAL A 68 -4.75 3.43 -7.49
C VAL A 68 -5.97 2.51 -7.43
N PRO A 69 -7.10 2.88 -8.05
CA PRO A 69 -8.31 2.07 -8.01
C PRO A 69 -8.12 0.75 -8.75
N ALA A 70 -8.73 -0.32 -8.26
CA ALA A 70 -8.82 -1.57 -9.02
C ALA A 70 -9.77 -1.37 -10.21
N PRO A 71 -9.45 -1.90 -11.40
CA PRO A 71 -10.42 -2.05 -12.46
C PRO A 71 -11.62 -2.87 -11.95
N LEU A 72 -12.84 -2.45 -12.30
CA LEU A 72 -14.02 -3.26 -12.01
C LEU A 72 -13.98 -4.52 -12.88
N VAL A 73 -13.92 -5.68 -12.23
CA VAL A 73 -14.00 -6.98 -12.91
C VAL A 73 -15.24 -7.70 -12.40
N ALA A 74 -16.20 -7.98 -13.29
CA ALA A 74 -17.49 -8.58 -12.92
C ALA A 74 -17.38 -10.04 -12.47
N THR A 75 -16.30 -10.73 -12.84
CA THR A 75 -16.06 -12.15 -12.55
C THR A 75 -14.56 -12.42 -12.40
N GLY A 76 -14.17 -13.37 -11.54
CA GLY A 76 -12.76 -13.79 -11.42
C GLY A 76 -12.41 -14.38 -10.06
N ASP A 77 -11.29 -15.09 -10.01
CA ASP A 77 -10.69 -15.61 -8.77
C ASP A 77 -9.59 -14.64 -8.29
N PRO A 78 -9.71 -14.03 -7.09
CA PRO A 78 -8.69 -13.15 -6.55
C PRO A 78 -7.46 -13.92 -6.02
N CYS A 79 -7.47 -15.26 -6.02
CA CYS A 79 -6.31 -16.05 -5.63
C CYS A 79 -5.06 -15.62 -6.41
N GLY A 80 -3.97 -15.39 -5.69
CA GLY A 80 -2.70 -14.91 -6.26
C GLY A 80 -2.72 -13.47 -6.80
N ALA A 81 -3.74 -12.66 -6.52
CA ALA A 81 -3.74 -11.24 -6.92
C ALA A 81 -2.58 -10.46 -6.26
N GLY A 82 -2.28 -10.76 -4.99
CA GLY A 82 -1.12 -10.19 -4.29
C GLY A 82 0.21 -10.61 -4.92
N ASP A 83 0.38 -11.89 -5.24
CA ASP A 83 1.60 -12.41 -5.87
C ASP A 83 1.83 -11.79 -7.25
N ARG A 84 0.76 -11.67 -8.05
CA ARG A 84 0.83 -10.99 -9.35
C ARG A 84 1.23 -9.54 -9.21
N LEU A 85 0.64 -8.80 -8.26
CA LEU A 85 1.03 -7.41 -7.99
C LEU A 85 2.49 -7.30 -7.58
N ALA A 86 2.96 -8.14 -6.65
CA ALA A 86 4.34 -8.13 -6.18
C ALA A 86 5.32 -8.47 -7.32
N ALA A 87 5.02 -9.49 -8.13
CA ALA A 87 5.83 -9.87 -9.27
C ALA A 87 5.92 -8.76 -10.33
N THR A 88 4.80 -8.10 -10.66
CA THR A 88 4.78 -6.99 -11.61
C THR A 88 5.51 -5.76 -11.08
N ALA A 89 5.43 -5.46 -9.79
CA ALA A 89 6.11 -4.31 -9.20
C ALA A 89 7.64 -4.46 -9.11
N LEU A 90 8.16 -5.68 -9.32
CA LEU A 90 9.59 -5.98 -9.41
C LEU A 90 10.13 -5.92 -10.85
N ALA A 91 9.24 -5.94 -11.85
CA ALA A 91 9.60 -5.87 -13.27
C ALA A 91 9.92 -4.43 -13.70
#